data_AF-A0A6S7GJB2-F1
#
_entry.id   AF-A0A6S7GJB2-F1
#
_cell.length_a   1.000
_cell.length_b   1.000
_cell.length_c   1.000
_cell.angle_alpha   90.00
_cell.angle_beta   90.00
_cell.angle_gamma   90.00
#
_symmetry.space_group_name_H-M   'P 1'
#
loop_
_entity.id
_entity.type
_entity.pdbx_description
1 polymer ?
#
loop_
_entity_poly.entity_id
_entity_poly.type
_entity_poly.pdbx_seq_one_letter_code
_entity_poly.pdbx_strand_id
1 'polypeptide(L)'
;MSEGHVVDDENRQAISKSRGKRVELTTLVPDKSRIGYLPIIDGSPTDLGVVNAVLSQSIDIADKLNQNSIVVVMDEAVYAKAQLIRWTDDLFQNRLVLRLGEFHVIMCFLGVIGKRFQDGGLRDILIESNIVAEGSINGVLSGKHYNHSIRSMKIVYEAIYCLVITAFLDFMSDDERNSLEYVVHDLKAAFSNGTFTEVAESDDVRNILRKLNEFTSEKGKSSPTLHIG
;
A
#
# COMPACT_ATOMS: atom_id res chain seq x y z
N MET A 1 -19.45 23.11 -56.22
CA MET A 1 -18.33 23.90 -55.68
C MET A 1 -18.91 24.81 -54.62
N SER A 2 -18.53 24.78 -53.35
CA SER A 2 -17.49 24.00 -52.67
C SER A 2 -17.92 23.76 -51.22
N GLU A 3 -17.66 22.55 -50.76
CA GLU A 3 -17.69 22.14 -49.36
C GLU A 3 -16.72 23.01 -48.53
N GLY A 4 -17.17 23.40 -47.33
CA GLY A 4 -16.35 24.03 -46.30
C GLY A 4 -16.19 23.07 -45.13
N HIS A 5 -15.08 22.34 -45.14
CA HIS A 5 -14.57 21.47 -44.09
C HIS A 5 -14.45 22.26 -42.76
N VAL A 6 -15.07 21.78 -41.68
CA VAL A 6 -14.66 22.12 -40.31
C VAL A 6 -14.23 20.82 -39.66
N VAL A 7 -12.94 20.80 -39.34
CA VAL A 7 -12.11 19.67 -38.93
C VAL A 7 -12.54 19.14 -37.56
N ASP A 8 -12.57 17.82 -37.45
CA ASP A 8 -12.78 17.04 -36.24
C ASP A 8 -11.81 17.46 -35.11
N ASP A 9 -12.37 17.88 -33.97
CA ASP A 9 -11.62 18.09 -32.71
C ASP A 9 -11.82 16.89 -31.76
N GLU A 10 -11.87 15.68 -32.33
CA GLU A 10 -11.84 14.42 -31.58
C GLU A 10 -10.40 14.01 -31.24
N ASN A 11 -9.65 14.80 -30.46
CA ASN A 11 -8.48 14.21 -29.77
C ASN A 11 -7.92 14.96 -28.55
N ARG A 12 -8.79 15.40 -27.63
CA ARG A 12 -8.32 15.89 -26.31
C ARG A 12 -9.14 15.32 -25.16
N GLN A 13 -8.86 14.07 -24.79
CA GLN A 13 -9.22 13.60 -23.45
C GLN A 13 -8.16 14.06 -22.44
N ALA A 14 -8.51 15.09 -21.67
CA ALA A 14 -7.79 15.47 -20.47
C ALA A 14 -7.97 14.38 -19.40
N ILE A 15 -6.90 13.62 -19.15
CA ILE A 15 -6.82 12.68 -18.05
C ILE A 15 -6.73 13.49 -16.74
N SER A 16 -7.71 13.29 -15.86
CA SER A 16 -7.72 13.88 -14.51
C SER A 16 -6.45 13.48 -13.76
N LYS A 17 -5.60 14.48 -13.42
CA LYS A 17 -4.46 14.31 -12.53
C LYS A 17 -4.96 14.25 -11.09
N SER A 18 -4.99 13.04 -10.52
CA SER A 18 -4.82 12.87 -9.07
C SER A 18 -3.73 11.82 -8.80
N ARG A 19 -3.01 12.05 -7.70
CA ARG A 19 -1.66 11.58 -7.36
C ARG A 19 -1.43 10.06 -7.49
N GLY A 20 -0.32 9.70 -8.15
CA GLY A 20 0.61 8.67 -7.66
C GLY A 20 0.59 7.30 -8.36
N LYS A 21 1.63 7.06 -9.18
CA LYS A 21 2.08 5.81 -9.81
C LYS A 21 1.18 5.21 -10.91
N ARG A 22 1.64 5.38 -12.15
CA ARG A 22 1.23 4.58 -13.30
C ARG A 22 1.92 3.22 -13.18
N VAL A 23 1.14 2.16 -12.97
CA VAL A 23 1.59 0.79 -13.19
C VAL A 23 0.73 0.26 -14.33
N GLU A 24 1.31 0.15 -15.53
CA GLU A 24 0.64 -0.51 -16.65
C GLU A 24 0.72 -2.02 -16.40
N LEU A 25 -0.29 -2.56 -15.72
CA LEU A 25 -0.39 -3.98 -15.40
C LEU A 25 -0.92 -4.83 -16.56
N THR A 26 -1.26 -4.22 -17.70
CA THR A 26 -1.86 -4.89 -18.84
C THR A 26 -1.69 -4.07 -20.12
N THR A 27 -1.39 -4.75 -21.22
CA THR A 27 -1.37 -4.19 -22.59
C THR A 27 -2.77 -4.08 -23.21
N LEU A 28 -3.79 -4.62 -22.55
CA LEU A 28 -5.18 -4.45 -22.92
C LEU A 28 -5.69 -3.13 -22.32
N VAL A 29 -6.07 -2.19 -23.19
CA VAL A 29 -6.80 -0.98 -22.78
C VAL A 29 -8.12 -1.45 -22.14
N PRO A 30 -8.33 -1.23 -20.84
CA PRO A 30 -9.58 -1.64 -20.22
C PRO A 30 -10.75 -0.84 -20.80
N ASP A 31 -11.93 -1.46 -20.83
CA ASP A 31 -13.15 -0.78 -21.23
C ASP A 31 -13.35 0.51 -20.42
N LYS A 32 -13.89 1.54 -21.09
CA LYS A 32 -14.06 2.87 -20.50
C LYS A 32 -14.89 2.78 -19.21
N SER A 33 -14.26 3.12 -18.09
CA SER A 33 -14.96 3.18 -16.80
C SER A 33 -16.02 4.28 -16.79
N ARG A 34 -17.19 3.98 -16.23
CA ARG A 34 -18.29 4.93 -16.04
C ARG A 34 -18.35 5.34 -14.57
N ILE A 35 -18.22 6.63 -14.31
CA ILE A 35 -18.35 7.19 -12.96
C ILE A 35 -19.76 7.76 -12.82
N GLY A 36 -20.47 7.32 -11.79
CA GLY A 36 -21.78 7.82 -11.42
C GLY A 36 -21.77 8.35 -9.99
N TYR A 37 -22.44 9.47 -9.77
CA TYR A 37 -22.67 9.99 -8.42
C TYR A 37 -24.02 9.50 -7.92
N LEU A 38 -24.05 9.04 -6.67
CA LEU A 38 -25.29 8.64 -6.01
C LEU A 38 -25.98 9.85 -5.40
N PRO A 39 -27.32 9.82 -5.26
CA PRO A 39 -28.06 10.89 -4.60
C PRO A 39 -27.62 11.03 -3.14
N ILE A 40 -27.62 12.26 -2.64
CA ILE A 40 -27.25 12.57 -1.26
C ILE A 40 -28.38 12.07 -0.33
N ILE A 41 -28.00 11.34 0.72
CA ILE A 41 -28.91 10.98 1.81
C ILE A 41 -28.74 12.02 2.91
N ASP A 42 -29.84 12.68 3.27
CA ASP A 42 -29.83 13.69 4.33
C ASP A 42 -29.75 13.01 5.71
N GLY A 43 -28.81 13.47 6.54
CA GLY A 43 -28.54 12.91 7.86
C GLY A 43 -27.06 12.72 8.17
N SER A 44 -26.76 12.35 9.42
CA SER A 44 -25.38 12.08 9.83
C SER A 44 -24.87 10.81 9.13
N PRO A 45 -23.65 10.81 8.55
CA PRO A 45 -23.07 9.61 7.94
C PRO A 45 -22.88 8.45 8.93
N THR A 46 -22.95 8.72 10.22
CA THR A 46 -22.86 7.71 11.28
C THR A 46 -24.22 7.37 11.88
N ASP A 47 -25.32 7.98 11.45
CA ASP A 47 -26.64 7.54 11.90
C ASP A 47 -26.93 6.12 11.35
N LEU A 48 -27.43 5.22 12.21
CA LEU A 48 -27.67 3.83 11.80
C LEU A 48 -28.71 3.71 10.69
N GLY A 49 -29.72 4.59 10.67
CA GLY A 49 -30.73 4.64 9.61
C GLY A 49 -30.12 5.07 8.27
N VAL A 50 -29.27 6.10 8.30
CA VAL A 50 -28.52 6.55 7.11
C VAL A 50 -27.61 5.44 6.58
N VAL A 51 -26.83 4.79 7.46
CA VAL A 51 -25.95 3.68 7.05
C VAL A 51 -26.76 2.53 6.44
N ASN A 52 -27.87 2.15 7.07
CA ASN A 52 -28.75 1.11 6.54
C ASN A 52 -29.29 1.46 5.15
N ALA A 53 -29.72 2.71 4.95
CA ALA A 53 -30.20 3.18 3.65
C ALA A 53 -29.11 3.10 2.56
N VAL A 54 -27.87 3.45 2.89
CA VAL A 54 -26.71 3.29 1.98
C VAL A 54 -26.49 1.82 1.61
N LEU A 55 -26.56 0.90 2.58
CA LEU A 55 -26.38 -0.53 2.33
C LEU A 55 -27.49 -1.10 1.44
N SER A 56 -28.75 -0.78 1.73
CA SER A 56 -29.88 -1.19 0.89
C SER A 56 -29.78 -0.64 -0.54
N GLN A 57 -29.46 0.66 -0.68
CA GLN A 57 -29.26 1.25 -2.00
C GLN A 57 -28.10 0.61 -2.77
N SER A 58 -27.06 0.15 -2.06
CA SER A 58 -25.95 -0.58 -2.68
C SER A 58 -26.40 -1.92 -3.27
N ILE A 59 -27.30 -2.64 -2.59
CA ILE A 59 -27.92 -3.85 -3.13
C ILE A 59 -28.76 -3.55 -4.37
N ASP A 60 -29.60 -2.51 -4.33
CA ASP A 60 -30.41 -2.11 -5.50
C ASP A 60 -29.54 -1.77 -6.71
N ILE A 61 -28.36 -1.17 -6.48
CA ILE A 61 -27.37 -0.88 -7.53
C ILE A 61 -26.79 -2.18 -8.08
N ALA A 62 -26.40 -3.11 -7.19
CA ALA A 62 -25.90 -4.42 -7.61
C ALA A 62 -26.92 -5.15 -8.50
N ASP A 63 -28.20 -5.14 -8.11
CA ASP A 63 -29.28 -5.74 -8.88
C ASP A 63 -29.45 -5.08 -10.25
N LYS A 64 -29.46 -3.75 -10.32
CA LYS A 64 -29.55 -3.01 -11.59
C LYS A 64 -28.36 -3.26 -12.52
N LEU A 65 -27.21 -3.61 -11.96
CA LEU A 65 -25.99 -3.95 -12.70
C LEU A 65 -25.85 -5.45 -12.94
N ASN A 66 -26.83 -6.27 -12.56
CA ASN A 66 -26.80 -7.73 -12.60
C ASN A 66 -25.56 -8.32 -11.91
N GLN A 67 -25.17 -7.75 -10.77
CA GLN A 67 -24.05 -8.21 -9.94
C GLN A 67 -24.57 -8.96 -8.71
N ASN A 68 -23.99 -10.13 -8.44
CA ASN A 68 -24.35 -10.95 -7.27
C ASN A 68 -24.01 -10.24 -5.94
N SER A 69 -22.91 -9.50 -5.93
CA SER A 69 -22.39 -8.78 -4.78
C SER A 69 -21.82 -7.42 -5.16
N ILE A 70 -21.74 -6.50 -4.20
CA ILE A 70 -21.14 -5.17 -4.38
C ILE A 70 -20.14 -4.87 -3.28
N VAL A 71 -19.05 -4.18 -3.66
CA VAL A 71 -18.04 -3.69 -2.72
C VAL A 71 -18.41 -2.27 -2.29
N VAL A 72 -18.50 -2.03 -0.99
CA VAL A 72 -18.77 -0.70 -0.45
C VAL A 72 -17.58 -0.27 0.42
N VAL A 73 -16.95 0.83 0.03
CA VAL A 73 -15.79 1.39 0.71
C VAL A 73 -16.23 2.53 1.60
N MET A 74 -15.84 2.49 2.87
CA MET A 74 -16.28 3.45 3.89
C MET A 74 -15.14 3.91 4.78
N ASP A 75 -15.28 5.10 5.37
CA ASP A 75 -14.40 5.58 6.44
C ASP A 75 -14.66 4.79 7.74
N GLU A 76 -13.68 4.82 8.64
CA GLU A 76 -13.62 3.94 9.82
C GLU A 76 -14.89 3.97 10.71
N ALA A 77 -15.41 5.16 11.01
CA ALA A 77 -16.59 5.30 11.87
C ALA A 77 -17.87 4.77 11.22
N VAL A 78 -18.00 4.90 9.90
CA VAL A 78 -19.15 4.42 9.13
C VAL A 78 -19.03 2.92 8.92
N TYR A 79 -17.83 2.43 8.60
CA TYR A 79 -17.51 1.02 8.43
C TYR A 79 -17.90 0.19 9.65
N ALA A 80 -17.55 0.65 10.86
CA ALA A 80 -17.88 -0.05 12.11
C ALA A 80 -19.41 -0.23 12.28
N LYS A 81 -20.19 0.81 11.97
CA LYS A 81 -21.66 0.77 12.02
C LYS A 81 -22.25 -0.09 10.92
N ALA A 82 -21.69 -0.02 9.72
CA ALA A 82 -22.12 -0.83 8.58
C ALA A 82 -21.88 -2.32 8.85
N GLN A 83 -20.76 -2.69 9.49
CA GLN A 83 -20.52 -4.07 9.90
C GLN A 83 -21.52 -4.57 10.93
N LEU A 84 -21.88 -3.74 11.91
CA LEU A 84 -22.92 -4.10 12.88
C LEU A 84 -24.25 -4.45 12.20
N ILE A 85 -24.69 -3.62 11.25
CA ILE A 85 -25.93 -3.85 10.48
C ILE A 85 -25.77 -5.09 9.59
N ARG A 86 -24.67 -5.19 8.86
CA ARG A 86 -24.38 -6.32 7.97
C ARG A 86 -24.40 -7.65 8.73
N TRP A 87 -23.87 -7.72 9.95
CA TRP A 87 -23.88 -8.96 10.73
C TRP A 87 -25.27 -9.39 11.20
N THR A 88 -26.27 -8.50 11.20
CA THR A 88 -27.64 -8.83 11.60
C THR A 88 -28.56 -9.27 10.46
N ASP A 89 -28.09 -9.19 9.21
CA ASP A 89 -28.91 -9.44 8.02
C ASP A 89 -28.18 -10.37 7.04
N ASP A 90 -28.73 -11.57 6.82
CA ASP A 90 -28.14 -12.58 5.94
C ASP A 90 -28.00 -12.12 4.48
N LEU A 91 -28.93 -11.30 3.98
CA LEU A 91 -28.83 -10.73 2.64
C LEU A 91 -27.59 -9.82 2.56
N PHE A 92 -27.40 -8.97 3.55
CA PHE A 92 -26.25 -8.08 3.62
C PHE A 92 -24.95 -8.84 3.81
N GLN A 93 -24.91 -9.88 4.66
CA GLN A 93 -23.70 -10.68 4.84
C GLN A 93 -23.22 -11.30 3.54
N ASN A 94 -24.16 -11.82 2.74
CA ASN A 94 -23.88 -12.57 1.52
C ASN A 94 -23.62 -11.67 0.31
N ARG A 95 -24.24 -10.49 0.24
CA ARG A 95 -24.19 -9.63 -0.95
C ARG A 95 -23.28 -8.40 -0.81
N LEU A 96 -22.96 -7.96 0.41
CA LEU A 96 -22.12 -6.80 0.66
C LEU A 96 -20.70 -7.20 1.09
N VAL A 97 -19.73 -6.70 0.34
CA VAL A 97 -18.32 -6.74 0.72
C VAL A 97 -17.92 -5.36 1.24
N LEU A 98 -17.98 -5.18 2.55
CA LEU A 98 -17.59 -3.92 3.18
C LEU A 98 -16.07 -3.82 3.28
N ARG A 99 -15.51 -2.68 2.90
CA ARG A 99 -14.08 -2.36 3.02
C ARG A 99 -13.85 -1.01 3.68
N LEU A 100 -12.79 -0.92 4.47
CA LEU A 100 -12.24 0.38 4.87
C LEU A 100 -11.62 1.08 3.65
N GLY A 101 -11.73 2.40 3.61
CA GLY A 101 -10.95 3.23 2.70
C GLY A 101 -9.45 2.96 2.85
N GLU A 102 -8.70 2.96 1.76
CA GLU A 102 -7.27 2.61 1.76
C GLU A 102 -6.46 3.44 2.76
N PHE A 103 -6.80 4.72 2.91
CA PHE A 103 -6.20 5.61 3.89
C PHE A 103 -6.35 5.06 5.32
N HIS A 104 -7.56 4.67 5.71
CA HIS A 104 -7.84 4.10 7.02
C HIS A 104 -7.18 2.72 7.20
N VAL A 105 -7.13 1.88 6.16
CA VAL A 105 -6.41 0.61 6.21
C VAL A 105 -4.94 0.82 6.58
N ILE A 106 -4.28 1.78 5.93
CA ILE A 106 -2.88 2.09 6.21
C ILE A 106 -2.71 2.63 7.63
N MET A 107 -3.59 3.53 8.07
CA MET A 107 -3.56 4.06 9.44
C MET A 107 -3.73 2.96 10.49
N CYS A 108 -4.69 2.05 10.31
CA CYS A 108 -4.88 0.90 11.18
C CYS A 108 -3.62 0.03 11.23
N PHE A 109 -3.01 -0.26 10.07
CA PHE A 109 -1.78 -1.05 10.00
C PHE A 109 -0.61 -0.39 10.74
N LEU A 110 -0.43 0.92 10.56
CA LEU A 110 0.56 1.70 11.31
C LEU A 110 0.30 1.64 12.81
N GLY A 111 -0.96 1.78 13.23
CA GLY A 111 -1.37 1.65 14.63
C GLY A 111 -1.08 0.27 15.21
N VAL A 112 -1.24 -0.80 14.43
CA VAL A 112 -0.91 -2.17 14.84
C VAL A 112 0.61 -2.33 15.05
N ILE A 113 1.43 -1.84 14.12
CA ILE A 113 2.89 -1.85 14.26
C ILE A 113 3.30 -1.09 15.53
N GLY A 114 2.82 0.14 15.68
CA GLY A 114 3.14 0.95 16.85
C GLY A 114 2.69 0.28 18.15
N LYS A 115 1.46 -0.26 18.21
CA LYS A 115 0.96 -0.96 19.40
C LYS A 115 1.76 -2.21 19.74
N ARG A 116 2.22 -2.96 18.73
CA ARG A 116 2.98 -4.21 18.92
C ARG A 116 4.41 -3.97 19.38
N PHE A 117 5.07 -2.94 18.87
CA PHE A 117 6.51 -2.75 19.06
C PHE A 117 6.89 -1.53 19.90
N GLN A 118 5.92 -0.69 20.32
CA GLN A 118 6.20 0.49 21.14
C GLN A 118 7.04 0.18 22.38
N ASP A 119 6.69 -0.90 23.09
CA ASP A 119 7.34 -1.32 24.34
C ASP A 119 8.50 -2.29 24.07
N GLY A 120 8.74 -2.64 22.80
CA GLY A 120 9.86 -3.44 22.31
C GLY A 120 11.03 -2.59 21.80
N GLY A 121 11.08 -1.30 22.15
CA GLY A 121 12.15 -0.36 21.78
C GLY A 121 11.86 0.49 20.54
N LEU A 122 10.75 0.27 19.82
CA LEU A 122 10.41 1.13 18.67
C LEU A 122 10.19 2.58 19.10
N ARG A 123 9.56 2.80 20.27
CA ARG A 123 9.35 4.13 20.84
C ARG A 123 10.70 4.81 21.11
N ASP A 124 11.58 4.10 21.80
CA ASP A 124 12.86 4.64 22.27
C ASP A 124 13.77 4.96 21.09
N ILE A 125 13.90 4.03 20.13
CA ILE A 125 14.68 4.26 18.89
C ILE A 125 14.20 5.51 18.18
N LEU A 126 12.89 5.73 18.03
CA LEU A 126 12.36 6.90 17.32
C LEU A 126 12.62 8.22 18.06
N ILE A 127 12.62 8.21 19.40
CA ILE A 127 12.89 9.40 20.22
C ILE A 127 14.39 9.69 20.27
N GLU A 128 15.20 8.69 20.64
CA GLU A 128 16.64 8.84 20.86
C GLU A 128 17.41 9.15 19.58
N SER A 129 16.92 8.65 18.43
CA SER A 129 17.47 9.01 17.11
C SER A 129 17.04 10.39 16.60
N ASN A 130 16.22 11.13 17.36
CA ASN A 130 15.64 12.42 16.96
C ASN A 130 14.80 12.36 15.67
N ILE A 131 14.28 11.18 15.29
CA ILE A 131 13.34 11.06 14.17
C ILE A 131 11.98 11.66 14.56
N VAL A 132 11.55 11.42 15.81
CA VAL A 132 10.26 11.86 16.34
C VAL A 132 10.47 12.53 17.69
N ALA A 133 9.96 13.75 17.85
CA ALA A 133 9.95 14.42 19.15
C ALA A 133 9.02 13.68 20.13
N GLU A 134 9.40 13.65 21.42
CA GLU A 134 8.64 12.95 22.47
C GLU A 134 7.16 13.36 22.51
N GLY A 135 6.85 14.65 22.34
CA GLY A 135 5.47 15.13 22.30
C GLY A 135 4.62 14.63 21.12
N SER A 136 5.24 14.10 20.05
CA SER A 136 4.55 13.60 18.85
C SER A 136 4.48 12.07 18.76
N ILE A 137 5.18 11.35 19.64
CA ILE A 137 5.40 9.90 19.48
C ILE A 137 4.10 9.10 19.54
N ASN A 138 3.17 9.45 20.42
CA ASN A 138 1.89 8.76 20.55
C ASN A 138 1.06 8.87 19.27
N GLY A 139 1.10 10.03 18.61
CA GLY A 139 0.41 10.27 17.37
C GLY A 139 1.00 9.51 16.17
N VAL A 140 2.33 9.32 16.17
CA VAL A 140 3.06 8.51 15.19
C VAL A 140 2.78 7.02 15.40
N LEU A 141 2.92 6.53 16.63
CA LEU A 141 2.70 5.11 16.95
C LEU A 141 1.24 4.69 16.83
N SER A 142 0.29 5.60 16.99
CA SER A 142 -1.13 5.30 16.73
C SER A 142 -1.51 5.39 15.25
N GLY A 143 -0.59 5.74 14.35
CA GLY A 143 -0.89 5.97 12.93
C GLY A 143 -1.72 7.22 12.62
N LYS A 144 -2.07 8.03 13.64
CA LYS A 144 -2.94 9.21 13.49
C LYS A 144 -2.21 10.36 12.78
N HIS A 145 -0.91 10.49 13.00
CA HIS A 145 -0.07 11.43 12.28
C HIS A 145 0.45 10.75 11.01
N TYR A 146 -0.44 10.49 10.06
CA TYR A 146 -0.19 9.62 8.90
C TYR A 146 1.16 9.84 8.21
N ASN A 147 1.45 11.06 7.77
CA ASN A 147 2.69 11.36 7.04
C ASN A 147 3.94 11.11 7.88
N HIS A 148 3.87 11.47 9.16
CA HIS A 148 4.98 11.27 10.10
C HIS A 148 5.17 9.78 10.39
N SER A 149 4.07 9.05 10.60
CA SER A 149 4.05 7.60 10.81
C SER A 149 4.68 6.84 9.66
N ILE A 150 4.27 7.14 8.42
CA ILE A 150 4.84 6.53 7.21
C ILE A 150 6.34 6.82 7.10
N ARG A 151 6.76 8.07 7.34
CA ARG A 151 8.17 8.44 7.30
C ARG A 151 8.98 7.67 8.34
N SER A 152 8.53 7.65 9.59
CA SER A 152 9.21 6.95 10.69
C SER A 152 9.33 5.46 10.42
N MET A 153 8.24 4.79 9.99
CA MET A 153 8.28 3.36 9.70
C MET A 153 9.19 3.02 8.53
N LYS A 154 9.26 3.87 7.50
CA LYS A 154 10.20 3.70 6.38
C LYS A 154 11.66 3.81 6.84
N ILE A 155 11.97 4.78 7.69
CA ILE A 155 13.34 4.95 8.22
C ILE A 155 13.72 3.77 9.10
N VAL A 156 12.82 3.32 9.97
CA VAL A 156 13.07 2.14 10.83
C VAL A 156 13.25 0.88 9.99
N TYR A 157 12.39 0.67 8.98
CA TYR A 157 12.52 -0.44 8.04
C TYR A 157 13.89 -0.44 7.35
N GLU A 158 14.30 0.72 6.82
CA GLU A 158 15.61 0.87 6.17
C GLU A 158 16.76 0.60 7.14
N ALA A 159 16.70 1.13 8.36
CA ALA A 159 17.74 0.93 9.37
C ALA A 159 17.89 -0.55 9.75
N ILE A 160 16.77 -1.27 9.96
CA ILE A 160 16.77 -2.70 10.23
C ILE A 160 17.33 -3.47 9.04
N TYR A 161 16.93 -3.11 7.82
CA TYR A 161 17.41 -3.78 6.61
C TYR A 161 18.92 -3.55 6.38
N CYS A 162 19.42 -2.34 6.66
CA CYS A 162 20.86 -2.06 6.66
C CYS A 162 21.62 -2.97 7.62
N LEU A 163 21.11 -3.20 8.84
CA LEU A 163 21.75 -4.13 9.79
C LEU A 163 21.80 -5.56 9.24
N VAL A 164 20.74 -6.00 8.55
CA VAL A 164 20.68 -7.32 7.90
C VAL A 164 21.71 -7.41 6.77
N ILE A 165 21.81 -6.37 5.94
CA ILE A 165 22.80 -6.30 4.86
C ILE A 165 24.22 -6.29 5.43
N THR A 166 24.52 -5.52 6.48
CA THR A 166 25.84 -5.54 7.12
C THR A 166 26.19 -6.94 7.62
N ALA A 167 25.26 -7.61 8.33
CA ALA A 167 25.48 -8.97 8.80
C ALA A 167 25.66 -9.98 7.65
N PHE A 168 24.94 -9.78 6.54
CA PHE A 168 25.09 -10.59 5.33
C PHE A 168 26.47 -10.40 4.70
N LEU A 169 26.94 -9.15 4.58
CA LEU A 169 28.28 -8.85 4.09
C LEU A 169 29.35 -9.50 4.98
N ASP A 170 29.21 -9.43 6.30
CA ASP A 170 30.11 -10.07 7.26
C ASP A 170 30.20 -11.60 7.10
N PHE A 171 29.14 -12.23 6.60
CA PHE A 171 29.09 -13.67 6.34
C PHE A 171 29.73 -14.08 5.01
N MET A 172 29.80 -13.17 4.03
CA MET A 172 30.35 -13.45 2.71
C MET A 172 31.88 -13.51 2.73
N SER A 173 32.46 -14.37 1.87
CA SER A 173 33.88 -14.35 1.57
C SER A 173 34.29 -13.12 0.76
N ASP A 174 35.58 -12.78 0.74
CA ASP A 174 36.09 -11.61 0.00
C ASP A 174 35.79 -11.69 -1.50
N ASP A 175 35.88 -12.87 -2.12
CA ASP A 175 35.55 -13.07 -3.53
C ASP A 175 34.06 -12.82 -3.82
N GLU A 176 33.18 -13.22 -2.91
CA GLU A 176 31.74 -12.97 -3.03
C GLU A 176 31.40 -11.49 -2.82
N ARG A 177 32.09 -10.80 -1.90
CA ARG A 177 31.94 -9.35 -1.71
C ARG A 177 32.37 -8.59 -2.95
N ASN A 178 33.51 -8.94 -3.53
CA ASN A 178 33.97 -8.36 -4.80
C ASN A 178 32.93 -8.55 -5.91
N SER A 179 32.35 -9.75 -6.01
CA SER A 179 31.27 -10.06 -6.97
C SER A 179 30.04 -9.17 -6.75
N LEU A 180 29.64 -8.95 -5.50
CA LEU A 180 28.53 -8.06 -5.15
C LEU A 180 28.83 -6.59 -5.50
N GLU A 181 30.06 -6.12 -5.29
CA GLU A 181 30.46 -4.76 -5.66
C GLU A 181 30.30 -4.50 -7.17
N TYR A 182 30.65 -5.47 -8.01
CA TYR A 182 30.41 -5.39 -9.46
C TYR A 182 28.92 -5.26 -9.78
N VAL A 183 28.08 -6.08 -9.17
CA VAL A 183 26.63 -6.02 -9.40
C VAL A 183 26.02 -4.69 -8.92
N VAL A 184 26.47 -4.18 -7.77
CA VAL A 184 26.03 -2.88 -7.25
C VAL A 184 26.49 -1.74 -8.17
N HIS A 185 27.70 -1.82 -8.70
CA HIS A 185 28.21 -0.86 -9.69
C HIS A 185 27.35 -0.87 -10.96
N ASP A 186 27.02 -2.05 -11.48
CA ASP A 186 26.22 -2.19 -12.69
C ASP A 186 24.78 -1.74 -12.50
N LEU A 187 24.17 -2.02 -11.33
CA LEU A 187 22.86 -1.47 -10.97
C LEU A 187 22.85 0.06 -10.91
N LYS A 188 23.91 0.67 -10.36
CA LYS A 188 24.04 2.14 -10.33
C LYS A 188 24.17 2.72 -11.73
N ALA A 189 24.99 2.10 -12.59
CA ALA A 189 25.14 2.53 -13.98
C ALA A 189 23.82 2.38 -14.77
N ALA A 190 23.10 1.27 -14.58
CA ALA A 190 21.84 0.98 -15.23
C ALA A 190 20.73 1.95 -14.83
N PHE A 191 20.75 2.43 -13.57
CA PHE A 191 19.82 3.48 -13.12
C PHE A 191 20.01 4.79 -13.91
N SER A 192 21.25 5.20 -14.17
CA SER A 192 21.55 6.39 -14.97
C SER A 192 21.20 6.22 -16.46
N ASN A 193 21.30 5.00 -16.98
CA ASN A 193 21.18 4.71 -18.40
C ASN A 193 19.79 4.21 -18.82
N GLY A 194 18.84 4.07 -17.88
CA GLY A 194 17.47 3.63 -18.16
C GLY A 194 17.30 2.13 -18.38
N THR A 195 18.36 1.33 -18.19
CA THR A 195 18.35 -0.13 -18.35
C THR A 195 18.21 -0.87 -17.01
N PHE A 196 17.79 -0.16 -15.95
CA PHE A 196 17.71 -0.70 -14.59
C PHE A 196 16.91 -1.99 -14.49
N THR A 197 15.76 -2.09 -15.17
CA THR A 197 14.91 -3.29 -15.11
C THR A 197 15.62 -4.52 -15.66
N GLU A 198 16.37 -4.37 -16.76
CA GLU A 198 17.10 -5.47 -17.38
C GLU A 198 18.20 -6.00 -16.45
N VAL A 199 18.94 -5.09 -15.81
CA VAL A 199 19.99 -5.45 -14.86
C VAL A 199 19.42 -6.01 -13.56
N ALA A 200 18.30 -5.47 -13.07
CA ALA A 200 17.62 -5.98 -11.87
C ALA A 200 17.09 -7.40 -12.06
N GLU A 201 16.78 -7.80 -13.29
CA GLU A 201 16.33 -9.16 -13.64
C GLU A 201 17.47 -10.11 -14.00
N SER A 202 18.72 -9.64 -14.00
CA SER A 202 19.90 -10.46 -14.31
C SER A 202 20.09 -11.62 -13.33
N ASP A 203 20.75 -12.67 -13.81
CA ASP A 203 21.06 -13.85 -12.99
C ASP A 203 22.01 -13.51 -11.82
N ASP A 204 22.84 -12.48 -11.97
CA ASP A 204 23.74 -12.02 -10.91
C ASP A 204 22.97 -11.41 -9.74
N VAL A 205 22.01 -10.52 -10.02
CA VAL A 205 21.12 -9.96 -8.98
C VAL A 205 20.28 -11.05 -8.34
N ARG A 206 19.73 -11.97 -9.15
CA ARG A 206 18.94 -13.10 -8.63
C ARG A 206 19.78 -14.02 -7.74
N ASN A 207 21.04 -14.27 -8.09
CA ASN A 207 21.95 -15.08 -7.27
C ASN A 207 22.25 -14.41 -5.93
N ILE A 208 22.49 -13.10 -5.91
CA ILE A 208 22.68 -12.35 -4.65
C ILE A 208 21.43 -12.39 -3.79
N LEU A 209 20.25 -12.15 -4.38
CA LEU A 209 18.98 -12.21 -3.65
C LEU A 209 18.72 -13.61 -3.08
N ARG A 210 19.05 -14.65 -3.84
CA ARG A 210 18.97 -16.04 -3.38
C ARG A 210 19.89 -16.26 -2.17
N LYS A 211 21.16 -15.84 -2.24
CA LYS A 211 22.11 -15.98 -1.12
C LYS A 211 21.67 -15.19 0.11
N LEU A 212 21.12 -13.99 -0.07
CA LEU A 212 20.56 -13.20 1.03
C LEU A 212 19.39 -13.93 1.69
N ASN A 213 18.49 -14.52 0.90
CA ASN A 213 17.37 -15.31 1.41
C ASN A 213 17.81 -16.60 2.12
N GLU A 214 18.84 -17.27 1.59
CA GLU A 214 19.47 -18.42 2.26
C GLU A 214 20.06 -18.00 3.62
N PHE A 215 20.79 -16.88 3.66
CA PHE A 215 21.36 -16.32 4.88
C PHE A 215 20.29 -15.97 5.92
N THR A 216 19.24 -15.24 5.55
CA THR A 216 18.16 -14.87 6.49
C THR A 216 17.38 -16.11 6.96
N SER A 217 17.21 -17.12 6.10
CA SER A 217 16.55 -18.38 6.46
C SER A 217 17.39 -19.24 7.42
N GLU A 218 18.71 -19.31 7.21
CA GLU A 218 19.62 -20.08 8.07
C GLU A 218 19.83 -19.39 9.41
N LYS A 219 20.14 -18.09 9.40
CA LYS A 219 20.43 -17.33 10.61
C LYS A 219 19.18 -16.93 11.37
N GLY A 220 18.04 -16.78 10.70
CA GLY A 220 16.73 -16.55 11.32
C GLY A 220 16.31 -17.66 12.30
N LYS A 221 16.83 -18.89 12.14
CA LYS A 221 16.64 -19.99 13.11
C LYS A 221 17.40 -19.78 14.43
N SER A 222 18.47 -19.00 14.40
CA SER A 222 19.37 -18.74 15.54
C SER A 222 19.19 -17.35 16.16
N SER A 223 18.68 -16.38 15.40
CA SER A 223 18.43 -15.01 15.84
C SER A 223 17.09 -14.50 15.27
N PRO A 224 16.12 -14.13 16.12
CA PRO A 224 14.83 -13.60 15.69
C PRO A 224 14.94 -12.34 14.82
N THR A 225 16.01 -11.56 14.99
CA THR A 225 16.28 -10.33 14.23
C THR A 225 16.49 -10.57 12.74
N LEU A 226 16.94 -11.76 12.35
CA LEU A 226 17.23 -12.12 10.96
C LEU A 226 16.10 -12.90 10.29
N HIS A 227 15.02 -13.19 11.02
CA HIS A 227 13.83 -13.81 10.44
C HIS A 227 12.96 -12.73 9.79
N ILE A 228 13.26 -12.44 8.53
CA ILE A 228 12.41 -11.61 7.66
C ILE A 228 11.53 -12.59 6.88
N GLY A 229 10.30 -12.78 7.35
CA GLY A 229 9.30 -13.65 6.74
C GLY A 229 8.61 -13.03 5.54
#